data_AF-Q8VDF0-F1
#
_entry.id   AF-Q8VDF0-F1
#
_cell.length_a   1.000
_cell.length_b   1.000
_cell.length_c   1.000
_cell.angle_alpha   90.00
_cell.angle_beta   90.00
_cell.angle_gamma   90.00
#
_symmetry.space_group_name_H-M   'P 1'
#
loop_
_entity.id
_entity.type
_entity.pdbx_description
1 polymer ?
#
loop_
_entity_poly.entity_id
_entity_poly.type
_entity_poly.pdbx_seq_one_letter_code
_entity_poly.pdbx_strand_id
1 'polypeptide(L)'
;MRLDRRALYALVLLLACASLGLLYSSTRNAPSLPNPLALWSPPQGPPRLDLLDLAPEPRYAHIPVRIKEQVVGLLAQNNCSCESKGGSLPLPFLRQVRAVDLTKAFDAEELRAVSVAREQEYQAFLARSRSLADQLLIAPANSPLQYPLQGVEVQPLRSILVPGLSLQEASVQEIYQVNLSASLGTWDVAGEVTGVTLTGEGQPDLTLASPVLDKLNRQLQLVTYSSRSYQANTADTGGRPEEG
;
A
#
# COMPACT_ATOMS: atom_id res chain seq x y z
N MET A 1 -69.48 33.29 -5.23
CA MET A 1 -68.28 33.63 -4.42
C MET A 1 -67.13 33.84 -5.38
N ARG A 2 -66.68 35.09 -5.61
CA ARG A 2 -65.55 35.37 -6.50
C ARG A 2 -64.28 35.21 -5.66
N LEU A 3 -63.53 34.13 -5.90
CA LEU A 3 -62.21 33.97 -5.29
C LEU A 3 -61.36 35.14 -5.76
N ASP A 4 -60.92 35.97 -4.81
CA ASP A 4 -60.17 37.17 -5.11
C ASP A 4 -58.87 36.78 -5.84
N ARG A 5 -58.55 37.47 -6.94
CA ARG A 5 -57.43 37.10 -7.83
C ARG A 5 -56.10 37.05 -7.06
N ARG A 6 -55.99 37.85 -6.00
CA ARG A 6 -54.88 37.86 -5.04
C ARG A 6 -54.78 36.57 -4.22
N ALA A 7 -55.91 35.98 -3.81
CA ALA A 7 -55.94 34.72 -3.08
C ALA A 7 -55.50 33.54 -3.95
N LEU A 8 -55.82 33.57 -5.25
CA LEU A 8 -55.33 32.57 -6.21
C LEU A 8 -53.80 32.65 -6.38
N TYR A 9 -53.23 33.86 -6.51
CA TYR A 9 -51.77 34.01 -6.62
C TYR A 9 -51.05 33.58 -5.33
N ALA A 10 -51.61 33.89 -4.16
CA ALA A 10 -51.05 33.45 -2.89
C ALA A 10 -51.05 31.91 -2.77
N LEU A 11 -52.13 31.24 -3.22
CA LEU A 11 -52.22 29.78 -3.22
C LEU A 11 -51.19 29.13 -4.17
N VAL A 12 -51.01 29.70 -5.36
CA VAL A 12 -50.00 29.22 -6.33
C VAL A 12 -48.58 29.39 -5.79
N LEU A 13 -48.27 30.52 -5.15
CA LEU A 13 -46.99 30.75 -4.49
C LEU A 13 -46.72 29.77 -3.35
N LEU A 14 -47.73 29.48 -2.53
CA LEU A 14 -47.60 28.50 -1.45
C LEU A 14 -47.34 27.08 -1.97
N LEU A 15 -48.01 26.68 -3.06
CA LEU A 15 -47.77 25.39 -3.70
C LEU A 15 -46.38 25.31 -4.34
N ALA A 16 -45.90 26.40 -4.94
CA ALA A 16 -44.54 26.49 -5.47
C ALA A 16 -43.49 26.38 -4.34
N CYS A 17 -43.69 27.07 -3.21
CA CYS A 17 -42.79 26.97 -2.05
C CYS A 17 -42.82 25.58 -1.41
N ALA A 18 -43.99 24.96 -1.29
CA ALA A 18 -44.13 23.61 -0.74
C ALA A 18 -43.44 22.56 -1.63
N SER A 19 -43.59 22.66 -2.95
CA SER A 19 -42.91 21.77 -3.89
C SER A 19 -41.39 21.95 -3.88
N LEU A 20 -40.88 23.19 -3.78
CA LEU A 20 -39.46 23.44 -3.60
C LEU A 20 -38.93 22.87 -2.27
N GLY A 21 -39.70 23.03 -1.18
CA GLY A 21 -39.33 22.50 0.13
C GLY A 21 -39.25 20.98 0.16
N LEU A 22 -40.17 20.29 -0.53
CA LEU A 22 -40.16 18.83 -0.70
C LEU A 22 -38.98 18.36 -1.57
N LEU A 23 -38.66 19.10 -2.64
CA LEU A 23 -37.49 18.81 -3.47
C LEU A 23 -36.20 18.95 -2.66
N TYR A 24 -36.07 20.03 -1.90
CA TYR A 24 -34.90 20.30 -1.04
C TYR A 24 -34.75 19.28 0.09
N SER A 25 -35.85 18.82 0.70
CA SER A 25 -35.77 17.78 1.73
C SER A 25 -35.42 16.40 1.16
N SER A 26 -35.90 16.07 -0.06
CA SER A 26 -35.57 14.80 -0.71
C SER A 26 -34.09 14.69 -1.09
N THR A 27 -33.45 15.79 -1.50
CA THR A 27 -32.02 15.79 -1.84
C THR A 27 -31.13 15.75 -0.61
N ARG A 28 -31.62 16.21 0.55
CA ARG A 28 -30.90 16.15 1.83
C ARG A 28 -30.91 14.76 2.48
N ASN A 29 -31.95 13.98 2.22
CA ASN A 29 -32.08 12.60 2.72
C ASN A 29 -31.48 11.55 1.79
N ALA A 30 -30.76 11.96 0.74
CA ALA A 30 -29.96 11.03 -0.03
C ALA A 30 -28.92 10.39 0.93
N PRO A 31 -28.85 9.05 1.01
CA PRO A 31 -27.82 8.40 1.81
C PRO A 31 -26.47 8.94 1.34
N SER A 32 -25.69 9.45 2.29
CA SER A 32 -24.33 9.92 2.04
C SER A 32 -23.62 8.92 1.14
N LEU A 33 -23.19 9.36 -0.04
CA LEU A 33 -22.36 8.55 -0.92
C LEU A 33 -21.26 7.90 -0.08
N PRO A 34 -21.08 6.58 -0.14
CA PRO A 34 -19.92 5.95 0.47
C PRO A 34 -18.68 6.70 -0.02
N ASN A 35 -17.83 7.09 0.93
CA ASN A 35 -16.58 7.77 0.64
C ASN A 35 -15.88 7.01 -0.51
N PRO A 36 -15.53 7.64 -1.64
CA PRO A 36 -15.00 6.92 -2.81
C PRO A 36 -13.69 6.17 -2.51
N LEU A 37 -13.03 6.53 -1.40
CA LEU A 37 -11.86 5.83 -0.85
C LEU A 37 -12.16 4.44 -0.28
N ALA A 38 -13.43 4.11 0.01
CA ALA A 38 -13.83 2.79 0.52
C ALA A 38 -13.96 1.72 -0.58
N LEU A 39 -13.77 2.08 -1.85
CA LEU A 39 -13.79 1.11 -2.97
C LEU A 39 -12.59 0.14 -2.91
N TRP A 40 -11.51 0.55 -2.23
CA TRP A 40 -10.37 -0.30 -1.94
C TRP A 40 -10.57 -0.97 -0.58
N SER A 41 -11.37 -2.04 -0.58
CA SER A 41 -11.32 -3.01 0.51
C SER A 41 -10.11 -3.92 0.23
N PRO A 42 -9.15 -4.09 1.16
CA PRO A 42 -8.13 -5.11 0.97
C PRO A 42 -8.83 -6.47 0.78
N PRO A 43 -8.37 -7.30 -0.16
CA PRO A 43 -9.03 -8.57 -0.45
C PRO A 43 -9.03 -9.45 0.81
N GLN A 44 -10.21 -9.90 1.21
CA GLN A 44 -10.43 -10.89 2.26
C GLN A 44 -10.18 -12.29 1.67
N GLY A 45 -8.95 -12.53 1.22
CA GLY A 45 -8.47 -13.85 0.81
C GLY A 45 -7.50 -14.41 1.84
N PRO A 46 -7.38 -15.75 1.98
CA PRO A 46 -6.34 -16.32 2.82
C PRO A 46 -4.97 -15.80 2.35
N PRO A 47 -4.10 -15.34 3.26
CA PRO A 47 -2.82 -14.73 2.90
C PRO A 47 -1.98 -15.75 2.15
N ARG A 48 -1.81 -15.54 0.84
CA ARG A 48 -0.64 -16.05 0.12
C ARG A 48 0.33 -14.90 0.03
N LEU A 49 1.01 -14.69 1.16
CA LEU A 49 2.37 -14.16 1.10
C LEU A 49 3.12 -15.06 0.12
N ASP A 50 3.70 -14.48 -0.93
CA ASP A 50 4.89 -15.10 -1.49
C ASP A 50 5.94 -15.00 -0.37
N LEU A 51 5.94 -16.03 0.48
CA LEU A 51 6.74 -16.24 1.69
C LEU A 51 8.26 -16.16 1.45
N LEU A 52 8.68 -15.84 0.24
CA LEU A 52 10.07 -15.68 -0.18
C LEU A 52 10.67 -14.37 0.34
N ASP A 53 9.89 -13.29 0.48
CA ASP A 53 10.43 -12.00 0.93
C ASP A 53 10.58 -11.88 2.46
N LEU A 54 9.86 -12.70 3.22
CA LEU A 54 10.03 -12.84 4.69
C LEU A 54 10.92 -14.02 5.08
N ALA A 55 11.40 -14.80 4.11
CA ALA A 55 12.25 -15.94 4.38
C ALA A 55 13.56 -15.45 5.00
N PRO A 56 13.90 -15.87 6.24
CA PRO A 56 15.10 -15.39 6.88
C PRO A 56 16.31 -15.92 6.15
N GLU A 57 17.36 -15.11 6.10
CA GLU A 57 18.66 -15.59 5.65
C GLU A 57 19.08 -16.79 6.51
N PRO A 58 19.61 -17.89 5.93
CA PRO A 58 19.85 -19.14 6.64
C PRO A 58 20.65 -18.98 7.95
N ARG A 59 21.56 -17.99 7.99
CA ARG A 59 22.37 -17.66 9.16
C ARG A 59 21.52 -17.26 10.37
N TYR A 60 20.44 -16.54 10.16
CA TYR A 60 19.57 -16.03 11.22
C TYR A 60 18.29 -16.84 11.41
N ALA A 61 18.04 -17.86 10.58
CA ALA A 61 16.80 -18.65 10.58
C ALA A 61 16.44 -19.23 11.95
N HIS A 62 17.44 -19.55 12.77
CA HIS A 62 17.30 -20.08 14.13
C HIS A 62 16.74 -19.09 15.16
N ILE A 63 16.72 -17.79 14.85
CA ILE A 63 16.23 -16.74 15.75
C ILE A 63 14.69 -16.63 15.60
N PRO A 64 13.92 -16.82 16.68
CA PRO A 64 12.47 -16.76 16.62
C PRO A 64 11.99 -15.31 16.42
N VAL A 65 10.87 -15.18 15.69
CA VAL A 65 10.23 -13.89 15.39
C VAL A 65 8.76 -14.00 15.75
N ARG A 66 8.23 -12.96 16.41
CA ARG A 66 6.79 -12.80 16.59
C ARG A 66 6.26 -11.92 15.46
N ILE A 67 5.57 -12.53 14.51
CA ILE A 67 4.99 -11.82 13.37
C ILE A 67 3.94 -10.81 13.83
N LYS A 68 3.90 -9.64 13.17
CA LYS A 68 2.90 -8.60 13.35
C LYS A 68 1.96 -8.64 12.15
N GLU A 69 0.87 -9.39 12.24
CA GLU A 69 -0.05 -9.64 11.13
C GLU A 69 -0.62 -8.36 10.53
N GLN A 70 -0.83 -7.33 11.35
CA GLN A 70 -1.31 -6.03 10.88
C GLN A 70 -0.34 -5.34 9.92
N VAL A 71 0.98 -5.48 10.12
CA VAL A 71 2.01 -4.87 9.26
C VAL A 71 2.20 -5.72 8.01
N VAL A 72 2.24 -7.04 8.20
CA VAL A 72 2.32 -8.00 7.09
C VAL A 72 1.12 -7.87 6.14
N GLY A 73 -0.07 -7.56 6.67
CA GLY A 73 -1.26 -7.29 5.88
C GLY A 73 -1.16 -6.05 4.96
N LEU A 74 -0.26 -5.10 5.25
CA LEU A 74 -0.04 -3.90 4.44
C LEU A 74 0.91 -4.15 3.26
N LEU A 75 1.77 -5.18 3.35
CA LEU A 75 2.68 -5.56 2.28
C LEU A 75 1.88 -5.91 1.02
N ALA A 76 2.45 -5.61 -0.15
CA ALA A 76 1.81 -5.88 -1.43
C ALA A 76 1.47 -7.37 -1.56
N GLN A 77 0.19 -7.69 -1.40
CA GLN A 77 -0.33 -9.00 -1.71
C GLN A 77 -0.51 -9.05 -3.23
N ASN A 78 0.07 -10.05 -3.90
CA ASN A 78 -0.12 -10.32 -5.34
C ASN A 78 -1.54 -10.81 -5.69
N ASN A 79 -2.50 -10.43 -4.85
CA ASN A 79 -3.90 -10.75 -4.84
C ASN A 79 -4.61 -9.41 -4.91
N CYS A 80 -4.91 -8.93 -6.12
CA CYS A 80 -5.87 -7.86 -6.32
C CYS A 80 -7.07 -8.49 -7.03
N SER A 81 -8.21 -8.60 -6.34
CA SER A 81 -9.48 -9.04 -6.95
C SER A 81 -10.41 -7.85 -7.14
N CYS A 82 -10.73 -7.50 -8.38
CA CYS A 82 -11.74 -6.49 -8.69
C CYS A 82 -13.14 -7.11 -8.58
N GLU A 83 -13.74 -7.07 -7.39
CA GLU A 83 -15.14 -7.47 -7.24
C GLU A 83 -16.06 -6.38 -7.77
N SER A 84 -16.79 -6.68 -8.85
CA SER A 84 -17.91 -5.85 -9.27
C SER A 84 -19.02 -5.97 -8.23
N LYS A 85 -19.03 -5.08 -7.23
CA LYS A 85 -20.24 -4.81 -6.46
C LYS A 85 -21.25 -4.26 -7.46
N GLY A 86 -22.31 -5.02 -7.74
CA GLY A 86 -23.31 -4.76 -8.78
C GLY A 86 -24.17 -3.52 -8.57
N GLY A 87 -23.57 -2.37 -8.32
CA GLY A 87 -24.21 -1.07 -8.21
C GLY A 87 -23.62 -0.13 -9.26
N SER A 88 -24.46 0.34 -10.18
CA SER A 88 -24.08 1.47 -11.03
C SER A 88 -23.93 2.70 -10.13
N LEU A 89 -22.74 3.30 -10.07
CA LEU A 89 -22.57 4.61 -9.45
C LEU A 89 -23.38 5.64 -10.26
N PRO A 90 -24.41 6.27 -9.69
CA PRO A 90 -25.16 7.31 -10.39
C PRO A 90 -24.33 8.58 -10.35
N LEU A 91 -23.44 8.74 -11.32
CA LEU A 91 -22.73 9.99 -11.53
C LEU A 91 -23.65 10.91 -12.36
N PRO A 92 -23.97 12.13 -11.87
CA PRO A 92 -24.77 13.05 -12.66
C PRO A 92 -24.00 13.36 -13.96
N PHE A 93 -24.69 13.22 -15.09
CA PHE A 93 -24.19 13.45 -16.46
C PHE A 93 -23.26 12.40 -17.09
N LEU A 94 -22.84 11.35 -16.39
CA LEU A 94 -22.05 10.25 -16.97
C LEU A 94 -22.89 8.97 -17.08
N ARG A 95 -22.80 8.28 -18.22
CA ARG A 95 -23.40 6.94 -18.41
C ARG A 95 -22.95 6.02 -17.28
N GLN A 96 -23.88 5.19 -16.78
CA GLN A 96 -23.64 4.17 -15.75
C GLN A 96 -22.27 3.50 -15.93
N VAL A 97 -21.35 3.70 -14.97
CA VAL A 97 -20.05 3.00 -14.99
C VAL A 97 -20.31 1.55 -14.62
N ARG A 98 -20.10 0.63 -15.57
CA ARG A 98 -20.19 -0.82 -15.35
C ARG A 98 -18.77 -1.38 -15.28
N ALA A 99 -18.49 -2.16 -14.26
CA ALA A 99 -17.29 -2.99 -14.27
C ALA A 99 -17.54 -4.16 -15.23
N VAL A 100 -16.68 -4.29 -16.24
CA VAL A 100 -16.71 -5.42 -17.18
C VAL A 100 -15.70 -6.45 -16.71
N ASP A 101 -16.18 -7.67 -16.49
CA ASP A 101 -15.31 -8.80 -16.22
C ASP A 101 -14.69 -9.29 -17.53
N LEU A 102 -13.43 -8.93 -17.76
CA LEU A 102 -12.70 -9.29 -18.98
C LEU A 102 -12.51 -10.80 -19.12
N THR A 103 -12.64 -11.59 -18.05
CA THR A 103 -12.56 -13.05 -18.12
C THR A 103 -13.77 -13.66 -18.82
N LYS A 104 -14.92 -12.95 -18.83
CA LYS A 104 -16.14 -13.40 -19.50
C LYS A 104 -16.21 -13.00 -20.98
N ALA A 105 -15.19 -12.31 -21.48
CA ALA A 105 -15.12 -11.91 -22.88
C ALA A 105 -14.63 -13.04 -23.80
N PHE A 106 -14.07 -14.11 -23.24
CA PHE A 106 -13.48 -15.24 -23.96
C PHE A 106 -14.13 -16.56 -23.52
N ASP A 107 -14.22 -17.51 -24.43
CA ASP A 107 -14.59 -18.89 -24.08
C ASP A 107 -13.49 -19.55 -23.22
N ALA A 108 -13.82 -20.61 -22.47
CA ALA A 108 -12.90 -21.17 -21.47
C ALA A 108 -11.55 -21.64 -22.05
N GLU A 109 -11.53 -22.23 -23.25
CA GLU A 109 -10.28 -22.62 -23.91
C GLU A 109 -9.51 -21.42 -24.46
N GLU A 110 -10.22 -20.47 -25.05
CA GLU A 110 -9.64 -19.23 -25.58
C GLU A 110 -9.01 -18.39 -24.48
N LEU A 111 -9.69 -18.27 -23.32
CA LEU A 111 -9.17 -17.57 -22.15
C LEU A 111 -7.83 -18.13 -21.70
N ARG A 112 -7.67 -19.46 -21.72
CA ARG A 112 -6.39 -20.10 -21.36
C ARG A 112 -5.32 -19.74 -22.38
N ALA A 113 -5.61 -19.86 -23.67
CA ALA A 113 -4.67 -19.49 -24.73
C ALA A 113 -4.25 -18.02 -24.63
N VAL A 114 -5.21 -17.10 -24.44
CA VAL A 114 -4.96 -15.66 -24.27
C VAL A 114 -4.16 -15.36 -23.01
N SER A 115 -4.44 -16.03 -21.89
CA SER A 115 -3.66 -15.84 -20.66
C SER A 115 -2.20 -16.27 -20.83
N VAL A 116 -1.95 -17.38 -21.52
CA VAL A 116 -0.60 -17.89 -21.79
C VAL A 116 0.13 -16.94 -22.74
N ALA A 117 -0.52 -16.50 -23.82
CA ALA A 117 0.06 -15.53 -24.75
C ALA A 117 0.39 -14.20 -24.06
N ARG A 118 -0.51 -13.69 -23.20
CA ARG A 118 -0.30 -12.46 -22.44
C ARG A 118 0.85 -12.58 -21.45
N GLU A 119 0.96 -13.72 -20.77
CA GLU A 119 2.10 -14.00 -19.89
C GLU A 119 3.40 -14.03 -20.68
N GLN A 120 3.43 -14.68 -21.85
CA GLN A 120 4.61 -14.69 -22.72
C GLN A 120 5.01 -13.29 -23.20
N GLU A 121 4.05 -12.45 -23.62
CA GLU A 121 4.32 -11.06 -23.98
C GLU A 121 4.83 -10.24 -22.80
N TYR A 122 4.26 -10.45 -21.60
CA TYR A 122 4.71 -9.80 -20.38
C TYR A 122 6.16 -10.19 -20.05
N GLN A 123 6.50 -11.48 -20.11
CA GLN A 123 7.87 -11.94 -19.91
C GLN A 123 8.82 -11.38 -20.98
N ALA A 124 8.39 -11.32 -22.24
CA ALA A 124 9.18 -10.71 -23.32
C ALA A 124 9.35 -9.19 -23.15
N PHE A 125 8.35 -8.50 -22.58
CA PHE A 125 8.47 -7.11 -22.18
C PHE A 125 9.50 -6.96 -21.06
N LEU A 126 9.38 -7.74 -19.98
CA LEU A 126 10.35 -7.74 -18.87
C LEU A 126 11.77 -8.01 -19.36
N ALA A 127 11.96 -8.97 -20.27
CA ALA A 127 13.28 -9.27 -20.83
C ALA A 127 13.88 -8.10 -21.63
N ARG A 128 13.04 -7.26 -22.24
CA ARG A 128 13.47 -6.07 -23.01
C ARG A 128 13.64 -4.84 -22.12
N SER A 129 12.80 -4.69 -21.10
CA SER A 129 12.80 -3.51 -20.22
C SER A 129 13.78 -3.63 -19.06
N ARG A 130 14.11 -4.86 -18.64
CA ARG A 130 15.05 -5.11 -17.54
C ARG A 130 16.41 -4.50 -17.86
N SER A 131 16.82 -3.57 -17.03
CA SER A 131 18.13 -2.92 -17.07
C SER A 131 18.93 -3.27 -15.82
N LEU A 132 20.23 -2.97 -15.81
CA LEU A 132 21.05 -3.08 -14.60
C LEU A 132 20.56 -2.17 -13.46
N ALA A 133 19.74 -1.16 -13.76
CA ALA A 133 19.12 -0.32 -12.75
C ALA A 133 17.98 -1.03 -11.99
N ASP A 134 17.42 -2.11 -12.54
CA ASP A 134 16.37 -2.90 -11.88
C ASP A 134 16.95 -3.97 -10.93
N GLN A 135 18.26 -4.23 -11.01
CA GLN A 135 18.94 -5.14 -10.09
C GLN A 135 19.42 -4.39 -8.86
N LEU A 136 18.79 -4.63 -7.71
CA LEU A 136 19.18 -4.02 -6.43
C LEU A 136 20.64 -4.33 -6.08
N LEU A 137 21.50 -3.32 -6.25
CA LEU A 137 22.89 -3.39 -5.83
C LEU A 137 22.97 -3.10 -4.33
N ILE A 138 23.38 -4.10 -3.55
CA ILE A 138 23.57 -3.94 -2.12
C ILE A 138 25.02 -3.52 -1.86
N ALA A 139 25.22 -2.37 -1.22
CA ALA A 139 26.54 -1.91 -0.82
C ALA A 139 27.10 -2.87 0.23
N PRO A 140 28.27 -3.49 0.03
CA PRO A 140 28.95 -4.17 1.13
C PRO A 140 29.27 -3.13 2.21
N ALA A 141 29.27 -3.58 3.47
CA ALA A 141 29.49 -2.73 4.63
C ALA A 141 30.95 -2.25 4.69
N ASN A 142 31.25 -1.17 3.97
CA ASN A 142 32.51 -0.42 4.11
C ASN A 142 32.38 0.71 5.16
N SER A 143 31.16 1.05 5.56
CA SER A 143 30.75 1.70 6.81
C SER A 143 29.53 0.92 7.33
N PRO A 144 29.30 0.80 8.65
CA PRO A 144 28.94 -0.48 9.28
C PRO A 144 27.62 -1.11 8.82
N LEU A 145 26.76 -0.36 8.13
CA LEU A 145 25.49 -0.81 7.57
C LEU A 145 25.61 -1.19 6.09
N GLN A 146 25.14 -2.38 5.75
CA GLN A 146 24.81 -2.85 4.42
C GLN A 146 23.42 -2.32 4.02
N TYR A 147 23.31 -1.73 2.82
CA TYR A 147 22.06 -1.14 2.32
C TYR A 147 21.97 -1.13 0.78
N PRO A 148 20.76 -1.01 0.19
CA PRO A 148 20.59 -0.85 -1.26
C PRO A 148 21.13 0.49 -1.79
N LEU A 149 22.15 0.45 -2.67
CA LEU A 149 22.81 1.65 -3.22
C LEU A 149 21.92 2.49 -4.13
N GLN A 150 21.01 1.84 -4.85
CA GLN A 150 20.11 2.49 -5.80
C GLN A 150 18.85 3.04 -5.12
N GLY A 151 18.71 2.83 -3.81
CA GLY A 151 17.43 2.97 -3.12
C GLY A 151 16.48 1.82 -3.46
N VAL A 152 15.24 1.95 -3.02
CA VAL A 152 14.19 0.97 -3.29
C VAL A 152 12.96 1.71 -3.80
N GLU A 153 12.40 1.25 -4.91
CA GLU A 153 11.16 1.82 -5.43
C GLU A 153 9.96 1.28 -4.65
N VAL A 154 9.12 2.20 -4.19
CA VAL A 154 7.91 1.88 -3.44
C VAL A 154 6.73 2.45 -4.21
N GLN A 155 5.73 1.63 -4.50
CA GLN A 155 4.50 2.12 -5.11
C GLN A 155 3.81 3.14 -4.18
N PRO A 156 3.17 4.18 -4.73
CA PRO A 156 2.43 5.15 -3.92
C PRO A 156 1.41 4.49 -3.00
N LEU A 157 1.36 4.91 -1.73
CA LEU A 157 0.46 4.38 -0.71
C LEU A 157 0.59 2.87 -0.47
N ARG A 158 1.73 2.27 -0.83
CA ARG A 158 2.03 0.86 -0.57
C ARG A 158 3.17 0.70 0.42
N SER A 159 3.24 -0.51 0.96
CA SER A 159 4.28 -0.94 1.88
C SER A 159 5.11 -2.06 1.26
N ILE A 160 6.40 -2.04 1.55
CA ILE A 160 7.36 -3.06 1.13
C ILE A 160 8.28 -3.45 2.28
N LEU A 161 8.86 -4.64 2.20
CA LEU A 161 10.02 -5.01 3.00
C LEU A 161 11.25 -4.36 2.38
N VAL A 162 12.13 -3.80 3.21
CA VAL A 162 13.37 -3.21 2.71
C VAL A 162 14.46 -4.29 2.65
N PRO A 163 14.92 -4.67 1.45
CA PRO A 163 15.88 -5.74 1.30
C PRO A 163 17.30 -5.31 1.69
N GLY A 164 18.09 -6.27 2.15
CA GLY A 164 19.55 -6.12 2.25
C GLY A 164 20.06 -5.28 3.41
N LEU A 165 19.21 -4.86 4.35
CA LEU A 165 19.65 -4.19 5.58
C LEU A 165 20.35 -5.19 6.50
N SER A 166 21.63 -4.96 6.78
CA SER A 166 22.37 -5.70 7.81
C SER A 166 23.54 -4.87 8.32
N LEU A 167 23.96 -5.09 9.56
CA LEU A 167 25.22 -4.56 10.08
C LEU A 167 26.32 -5.61 9.92
N GLN A 168 27.46 -5.20 9.37
CA GLN A 168 28.68 -6.01 9.38
C GLN A 168 29.74 -5.26 10.18
N GLU A 169 29.71 -5.46 11.50
CA GLU A 169 30.66 -4.86 12.42
C GLU A 169 31.68 -5.91 12.85
N ALA A 170 32.97 -5.61 12.67
CA ALA A 170 34.06 -6.50 13.05
C ALA A 170 34.42 -6.38 14.54
N SER A 171 34.05 -5.26 15.17
CA SER A 171 34.34 -4.98 16.57
C SER A 171 33.18 -5.33 17.51
N VAL A 172 33.51 -5.79 18.71
CA VAL A 172 32.50 -6.05 19.74
C VAL A 172 32.06 -4.71 20.32
N GLN A 173 30.78 -4.38 20.16
CA GLN A 173 30.15 -3.21 20.79
C GLN A 173 29.28 -3.68 21.95
N GLU A 174 29.11 -2.82 22.97
CA GLU A 174 28.17 -3.10 24.06
C GLU A 174 26.72 -3.05 23.57
N ILE A 175 26.41 -2.13 22.66
CA ILE A 175 25.09 -1.95 22.05
C ILE A 175 25.29 -1.55 20.59
N TYR A 176 24.70 -2.33 19.69
CA TYR A 176 24.57 -1.99 18.27
C TYR A 176 23.28 -1.21 18.06
N GLN A 177 23.34 -0.09 17.34
CA GLN A 177 22.18 0.77 17.07
C GLN A 177 22.12 1.18 15.60
N VAL A 178 20.91 1.16 15.03
CA VAL A 178 20.60 1.64 13.68
C VAL A 178 19.47 2.64 13.75
N ASN A 179 19.65 3.80 13.12
CA ASN A 179 18.63 4.82 12.95
C ASN A 179 18.25 4.89 11.48
N LEU A 180 16.95 4.81 11.20
CA LEU A 180 16.37 4.91 9.86
C LEU A 180 15.44 6.11 9.84
N SER A 181 15.57 6.96 8.81
CA SER A 181 14.70 8.12 8.61
C SER A 181 14.08 8.10 7.22
N ALA A 182 12.81 8.47 7.15
CA ALA A 182 12.00 8.51 5.94
C ALA A 182 11.49 9.93 5.72
N SER A 183 11.50 10.38 4.47
CA SER A 183 11.03 11.72 4.12
C SER A 183 9.57 11.75 3.67
N LEU A 184 9.12 10.70 2.97
CA LEU A 184 7.78 10.62 2.36
C LEU A 184 6.92 9.47 2.92
N GLY A 185 7.35 8.86 4.03
CA GLY A 185 6.76 7.63 4.54
C GLY A 185 6.97 7.42 6.03
N THR A 186 6.65 6.21 6.46
CA THR A 186 6.81 5.74 7.84
C THR A 186 7.45 4.37 7.86
N TRP A 187 8.30 4.13 8.84
CA TRP A 187 8.93 2.84 9.10
C TRP A 187 8.08 2.00 10.05
N ASP A 188 7.98 0.71 9.78
CA ASP A 188 7.34 -0.26 10.67
C ASP A 188 8.08 -1.59 10.55
N VAL A 189 7.70 -2.59 11.34
CA VAL A 189 8.38 -3.88 11.38
C VAL A 189 7.38 -5.03 11.23
N ALA A 190 7.63 -5.93 10.27
CA ALA A 190 6.78 -7.08 9.97
C ALA A 190 6.77 -8.15 11.08
N GLY A 191 7.76 -8.16 11.97
CA GLY A 191 7.81 -9.03 13.12
C GLY A 191 8.86 -8.63 14.14
N GLU A 192 8.62 -8.93 15.41
CA GLU A 192 9.47 -8.52 16.53
C GLU A 192 10.43 -9.65 16.93
N VAL A 193 11.70 -9.29 17.14
CA VAL A 193 12.78 -10.16 17.59
C VAL A 193 13.09 -9.88 19.06
N THR A 194 13.03 -10.92 19.89
CA THR A 194 13.29 -10.79 21.33
C THR A 194 14.72 -10.33 21.62
N GLY A 195 14.86 -9.23 22.37
CA GLY A 195 16.17 -8.65 22.72
C GLY A 195 16.63 -7.55 21.76
N VAL A 196 15.74 -7.05 20.89
CA VAL A 196 15.93 -5.82 20.14
C VAL A 196 14.95 -4.78 20.65
N THR A 197 15.43 -3.59 20.97
CA THR A 197 14.61 -2.44 21.35
C THR A 197 14.23 -1.67 20.10
N LEU A 198 12.91 -1.48 19.91
CA LEU A 198 12.34 -0.71 18.81
C LEU A 198 11.74 0.59 19.35
N THR A 199 12.09 1.72 18.75
CA THR A 199 11.52 3.03 19.09
C THR A 199 11.19 3.80 17.82
N GLY A 200 9.97 4.32 17.71
CA GLY A 200 9.52 5.05 16.51
C GLY A 200 8.79 4.19 15.47
N GLU A 201 8.23 3.04 15.85
CA GLU A 201 7.38 2.26 14.95
C GLU A 201 6.16 3.07 14.47
N GLY A 202 5.87 3.01 13.18
CA GLY A 202 4.83 3.78 12.52
C GLY A 202 5.16 5.28 12.33
N GLN A 203 6.38 5.71 12.64
CA GLN A 203 6.84 7.09 12.49
C GLN A 203 7.85 7.24 11.33
N PRO A 204 8.16 8.47 10.90
CA PRO A 204 9.20 8.73 9.90
C PRO A 204 10.61 8.35 10.37
N ASP A 205 10.86 8.34 11.68
CA ASP A 205 12.14 7.96 12.28
C ASP A 205 11.97 6.69 13.10
N LEU A 206 12.79 5.66 12.83
CA LEU A 206 12.83 4.39 13.53
C LEU A 206 14.24 4.10 14.03
N THR A 207 14.36 3.79 15.30
CA THR A 207 15.61 3.35 15.93
C THR A 207 15.48 1.91 16.40
N LEU A 208 16.48 1.09 16.04
CA LEU A 208 16.61 -0.30 16.45
C LEU A 208 17.92 -0.45 17.22
N ALA A 209 17.90 -1.07 18.39
CA ALA A 209 19.14 -1.34 19.13
C ALA A 209 19.14 -2.71 19.80
N SER A 210 20.31 -3.34 19.87
CA SER A 210 20.49 -4.63 20.56
C SER A 210 21.94 -4.82 21.01
N PRO A 211 22.18 -5.48 22.15
CA PRO A 211 23.52 -5.93 22.51
C PRO A 211 23.99 -7.15 21.68
N VAL A 212 23.11 -7.77 20.89
CA VAL A 212 23.44 -8.97 20.10
C VAL A 212 23.25 -8.68 18.61
N LEU A 213 24.35 -8.67 17.87
CA LEU A 213 24.38 -8.34 16.44
C LEU A 213 23.44 -9.22 15.60
N ASP A 214 23.46 -10.54 15.81
CA ASP A 214 22.62 -11.47 15.04
C ASP A 214 21.11 -11.20 15.22
N LYS A 215 20.71 -10.78 16.43
CA LYS A 215 19.31 -10.43 16.71
C LYS A 215 18.93 -9.12 16.04
N LEU A 216 19.83 -8.14 16.05
CA LEU A 216 19.63 -6.88 15.34
C LEU A 216 19.52 -7.10 13.82
N ASN A 217 20.41 -7.92 13.24
CA ASN A 217 20.38 -8.25 11.82
C ASN A 217 19.12 -9.04 11.45
N ARG A 218 18.68 -9.98 12.30
CA ARG A 218 17.38 -10.63 12.09
C ARG A 218 16.23 -9.63 12.13
N GLN A 219 16.30 -8.61 12.99
CA GLN A 219 15.28 -7.59 13.08
C GLN A 219 15.27 -6.66 11.86
N LEU A 220 16.45 -6.31 11.32
CA LEU A 220 16.60 -5.49 10.11
C LEU A 220 15.98 -6.15 8.87
N GLN A 221 16.01 -7.48 8.77
CA GLN A 221 15.36 -8.24 7.68
C GLN A 221 13.83 -8.10 7.66
N LEU A 222 13.23 -7.59 8.75
CA LEU A 222 11.78 -7.46 8.90
C LEU A 222 11.34 -5.99 8.85
N VAL A 223 12.26 -5.07 8.58
CA VAL A 223 11.93 -3.65 8.46
C VAL A 223 11.11 -3.42 7.20
N THR A 224 10.04 -2.65 7.37
CA THR A 224 9.12 -2.27 6.31
C THR A 224 9.08 -0.77 6.16
N TYR A 225 8.97 -0.31 4.91
CA TYR A 225 8.72 1.08 4.58
C TYR A 225 7.31 1.20 4.02
N SER A 226 6.56 2.19 4.48
CA SER A 226 5.22 2.52 3.97
C SER A 226 5.20 3.93 3.40
N SER A 227 4.90 4.07 2.10
CA SER A 227 4.74 5.37 1.46
C SER A 227 3.45 6.04 1.92
N ARG A 228 3.52 7.31 2.36
CA ARG A 228 2.36 8.13 2.74
C ARG A 228 1.99 9.16 1.68
N SER A 229 2.87 9.39 0.71
CA SER A 229 2.64 10.37 -0.35
C SER A 229 2.13 9.69 -1.63
N TYR A 230 1.15 10.32 -2.27
CA TYR A 230 0.75 9.97 -3.62
C TYR A 230 1.42 10.95 -4.59
N GLN A 231 2.57 10.56 -5.12
CA GLN A 231 3.24 11.30 -6.19
C GLN A 231 3.59 10.31 -7.29
N ALA A 232 2.95 10.45 -8.45
CA ALA A 232 3.07 9.49 -9.55
C ALA A 232 4.49 9.37 -10.14
N ASN A 233 5.39 10.31 -9.82
CA ASN A 233 6.74 10.42 -10.39
C ASN A 233 7.85 10.54 -9.33
N THR A 234 7.59 10.12 -8.09
CA THR A 234 8.57 10.30 -7.00
C THR A 234 9.00 8.95 -6.44
N ALA A 235 10.26 8.59 -6.67
CA ALA A 235 10.94 7.54 -5.93
C ALA A 235 11.56 8.18 -4.68
N ASP A 236 11.20 7.69 -3.49
CA ASP A 236 11.84 8.12 -2.23
C ASP A 236 13.17 7.38 -2.11
N THR A 237 14.28 8.06 -2.40
CA THR A 237 15.61 7.55 -2.06
C THR A 237 15.86 7.82 -0.59
N GLY A 238 15.71 6.79 0.24
CA GLY A 238 15.99 6.83 1.68
C GLY A 238 17.35 7.49 1.96
N GLY A 239 17.35 8.42 2.91
CA GLY A 239 18.36 9.45 3.09
C GLY A 239 19.76 8.94 3.44
N ARG A 240 20.73 9.78 3.03
CA ARG A 240 22.15 9.72 3.39
C ARG A 240 22.31 9.70 4.92
N PRO A 241 23.09 8.79 5.52
CA PRO A 241 23.43 8.87 6.92
C PRO A 241 24.28 10.13 7.16
N GLU A 242 23.82 10.99 8.07
CA GLU A 242 24.63 12.10 8.60
C GLU A 242 25.62 11.51 9.61
N GLU A 243 26.92 11.56 9.28
CA GLU A 243 28.01 11.31 10.23
C GLU A 243 28.13 12.51 11.19
N GLY A 244 28.05 12.23 12.49
CA GLY A 244 28.51 13.12 13.56
C GLY A 244 29.87 12.70 14.07
#